data_AF-A0A2V9XJI8-F1
#
_entry.id   AF-A0A2V9XJI8-F1
#
_cell.length_a   1.000
_cell.length_b   1.000
_cell.length_c   1.000
_cell.angle_alpha   90.00
_cell.angle_beta   90.00
_cell.angle_gamma   90.00
#
_symmetry.space_group_name_H-M   'P 1'
#
loop_
_entity.id
_entity.type
_entity.pdbx_description
1 polymer ?
#
loop_
_entity_poly.entity_id
_entity_poly.type
_entity_poly.pdbx_seq_one_letter_code
_entity_poly.pdbx_strand_id
1 'polypeptide(L)'
;MEKAATDVIRSHLQFALAAVLLTVTALFLQARGRSEVFPPRQPLSSLPHELANWVGTDITLPKDTLEILGPGDFLLRLYRYASPQNESPGNNPSRDVSAKAASANDRDVDLFVAYFPSQRAGDTIHSPRNCLPGAGWSPLESKRITISVPGRASFPANRYVIGKGVERQLVLYWYWAHDRGVASEYWAKFHLVADSIRMNRSDGALIRVTTPLKRGENANMADERLLSFAGQVVPILDNYIPR
;
A
#
# COMPACT_ATOMS: atom_id res chain seq x y z
N MET A 1 -9.51 -61.91 0.41
CA MET A 1 -10.14 -61.18 1.52
C MET A 1 -9.39 -59.88 1.85
N GLU A 2 -8.05 -59.85 1.77
CA GLU A 2 -7.24 -58.66 2.06
C GLU A 2 -7.55 -57.43 1.19
N LYS A 3 -7.75 -57.62 -0.13
CA LYS A 3 -8.05 -56.52 -1.07
C LYS A 3 -9.38 -55.80 -0.77
N ALA A 4 -10.38 -56.54 -0.30
CA ALA A 4 -11.70 -55.98 0.03
C ALA A 4 -11.66 -55.11 1.31
N ALA A 5 -10.82 -55.48 2.29
CA ALA A 5 -10.64 -54.68 3.50
C ALA A 5 -9.95 -53.34 3.20
N THR A 6 -8.95 -53.33 2.31
CA THR A 6 -8.22 -52.12 1.89
C THR A 6 -9.11 -51.15 1.12
N ASP A 7 -9.98 -51.65 0.24
CA ASP A 7 -10.93 -50.80 -0.52
C ASP A 7 -12.00 -50.16 0.38
N VAL A 8 -12.48 -50.89 1.41
CA VAL A 8 -13.42 -50.36 2.40
C VAL A 8 -12.77 -49.25 3.24
N ILE A 9 -11.54 -49.45 3.73
CA ILE A 9 -10.80 -48.44 4.50
C ILE A 9 -10.54 -47.18 3.66
N ARG A 10 -10.21 -47.34 2.37
CA ARG A 10 -9.98 -46.22 1.44
C ARG A 10 -11.27 -45.43 1.19
N SER A 11 -12.40 -46.10 1.03
CA SER A 11 -13.72 -45.48 0.85
C SER A 11 -14.15 -44.67 2.09
N HIS A 12 -13.97 -45.22 3.29
CA HIS A 12 -14.26 -44.49 4.54
C HIS A 12 -13.35 -43.28 4.74
N LEU A 13 -12.06 -43.38 4.36
CA LEU A 13 -11.13 -42.26 4.43
C LEU A 13 -11.53 -41.13 3.46
N GLN A 14 -11.92 -41.48 2.23
CA GLN A 14 -12.42 -40.53 1.24
C GLN A 14 -13.70 -39.85 1.71
N PHE A 15 -14.63 -40.63 2.27
CA PHE A 15 -15.87 -40.12 2.83
C PHE A 15 -15.62 -39.18 4.01
N ALA A 16 -14.74 -39.56 4.94
CA ALA A 16 -14.36 -38.72 6.07
C ALA A 16 -13.70 -37.42 5.62
N LEU A 17 -12.79 -37.47 4.64
CA LEU A 17 -12.18 -36.28 4.05
C LEU A 17 -13.22 -35.35 3.44
N ALA A 18 -14.17 -35.90 2.66
CA ALA A 18 -15.23 -35.12 2.04
C ALA A 18 -16.17 -34.50 3.10
N ALA A 19 -16.56 -35.26 4.12
CA ALA A 19 -17.41 -34.78 5.21
C ALA A 19 -16.72 -33.65 6.01
N VAL A 20 -15.41 -33.78 6.28
CA VAL A 20 -14.62 -32.71 6.90
C VAL A 20 -14.60 -31.47 6.01
N LEU A 21 -14.32 -31.62 4.71
CA LEU A 21 -14.29 -30.48 3.77
C LEU A 21 -15.64 -29.76 3.70
N LEU A 22 -16.75 -30.49 3.65
CA LEU A 22 -18.10 -29.94 3.64
C LEU A 22 -18.43 -29.23 4.95
N THR A 23 -18.07 -29.82 6.09
CA THR A 23 -18.31 -29.22 7.41
C THR A 23 -17.51 -27.92 7.56
N VAL A 24 -16.24 -27.93 7.17
CA VAL A 24 -15.39 -26.72 7.16
C VAL A 24 -15.96 -25.65 6.24
N THR A 25 -16.44 -26.04 5.06
CA THR A 25 -17.07 -25.11 4.11
C THR A 25 -18.35 -24.51 4.68
N ALA A 26 -19.22 -25.32 5.31
CA ALA A 26 -20.44 -24.86 5.94
C ALA A 26 -20.16 -23.89 7.10
N LEU A 27 -19.19 -24.22 7.97
CA LEU A 27 -18.75 -23.34 9.05
C LEU A 27 -18.17 -22.02 8.51
N PHE A 28 -17.40 -22.08 7.42
CA PHE A 28 -16.86 -20.89 6.76
C PHE A 28 -17.95 -20.00 6.16
N LEU A 29 -18.95 -20.58 5.47
CA LEU A 29 -20.09 -19.84 4.92
C LEU A 29 -20.93 -19.20 6.04
N GLN A 30 -21.15 -19.91 7.14
CA GLN A 30 -21.90 -19.39 8.28
C GLN A 30 -21.14 -18.28 9.00
N ALA A 31 -19.81 -18.38 9.10
CA ALA A 31 -18.96 -17.30 9.60
C ALA A 31 -18.98 -16.07 8.68
N ARG A 32 -18.99 -16.26 7.35
CA ARG A 32 -19.11 -15.19 6.33
C ARG A 32 -20.48 -14.51 6.35
N GLY A 33 -21.54 -15.20 6.75
CA GLY A 33 -22.89 -14.63 6.88
C GLY A 33 -23.04 -13.63 8.02
N ARG A 34 -22.05 -13.50 8.92
CA ARG A 34 -22.05 -12.49 9.97
C ARG A 34 -21.80 -11.11 9.38
N SER A 35 -22.53 -10.11 9.90
CA SER A 35 -22.27 -8.69 9.61
C SER A 35 -20.82 -8.36 9.97
N GLU A 36 -20.09 -7.69 9.07
CA GLU A 36 -18.73 -7.24 9.38
C GLU A 36 -18.74 -6.13 10.42
N VAL A 37 -17.67 -6.12 11.21
CA VAL A 37 -17.34 -4.99 12.08
C VAL A 37 -16.62 -3.95 11.25
N PHE A 38 -17.14 -2.71 11.25
CA PHE A 38 -16.51 -1.54 10.64
C PHE A 38 -16.10 -0.58 11.76
N PRO A 39 -14.84 -0.62 12.23
CA PRO A 39 -14.41 0.26 13.30
C PRO A 39 -14.37 1.72 12.88
N PRO A 40 -14.55 2.65 13.82
CA PRO A 40 -14.46 4.08 13.54
C PRO A 40 -13.06 4.47 13.09
N ARG A 41 -12.99 5.37 12.12
CA ARG A 41 -11.75 5.94 11.57
C ARG A 41 -12.02 7.33 10.99
N GLN A 42 -10.97 8.12 10.82
CA GLN A 42 -11.06 9.40 10.11
C GLN A 42 -11.02 9.16 8.59
N PRO A 43 -11.79 9.89 7.77
CA PRO A 43 -11.72 9.76 6.31
C PRO A 43 -10.31 10.13 5.80
N LEU A 44 -9.84 9.50 4.71
CA LEU A 44 -8.52 9.80 4.15
C LEU A 44 -8.42 11.23 3.63
N SER A 45 -9.54 11.84 3.24
CA SER A 45 -9.60 13.25 2.89
C SER A 45 -9.22 14.20 4.03
N SER A 46 -9.33 13.77 5.30
CA SER A 46 -8.88 14.57 6.45
C SER A 46 -7.41 14.35 6.82
N LEU A 47 -6.67 13.56 6.03
CA LEU A 47 -5.22 13.42 6.21
C LEU A 47 -4.56 14.81 6.14
N PRO A 48 -3.55 15.14 6.96
CA PRO A 48 -3.00 16.50 7.00
C PRO A 48 -2.34 16.89 5.68
N HIS A 49 -2.62 18.11 5.20
CA HIS A 49 -1.88 18.68 4.07
C HIS A 49 -0.45 19.03 4.47
N GLU A 50 -0.20 19.32 5.74
CA GLU A 50 1.13 19.63 6.26
C GLU A 50 1.66 18.46 7.09
N LEU A 51 2.82 17.93 6.71
CA LEU A 51 3.52 16.86 7.43
C LEU A 51 4.97 17.30 7.65
N ALA A 52 5.27 17.87 8.82
CA ALA A 52 6.56 18.52 9.09
C ALA A 52 6.90 19.54 8.00
N ASN A 53 7.93 19.29 7.18
CA ASN A 53 8.36 20.17 6.09
C ASN A 53 7.71 19.83 4.73
N TRP A 54 6.65 19.03 4.71
CA TRP A 54 5.97 18.62 3.49
C TRP A 54 4.62 19.34 3.38
N VAL A 55 4.34 19.91 2.21
CA VAL A 55 3.06 20.56 1.90
C VAL A 55 2.38 19.81 0.77
N GLY A 56 1.16 19.34 1.03
CA GLY A 56 0.40 18.43 0.21
C GLY A 56 -0.69 19.13 -0.61
N THR A 57 -0.79 18.76 -1.89
CA THR A 57 -1.90 19.14 -2.77
C THR A 57 -2.63 17.89 -3.24
N ASP A 58 -3.95 17.87 -3.07
CA ASP A 58 -4.78 16.74 -3.52
C ASP A 58 -4.81 16.65 -5.03
N ILE A 59 -4.68 15.42 -5.52
CA ILE A 59 -4.83 15.06 -6.92
C ILE A 59 -6.13 14.27 -7.04
N THR A 60 -7.07 14.78 -7.84
CA THR A 60 -8.33 14.09 -8.07
C THR A 60 -8.09 12.83 -8.89
N LEU A 61 -8.55 11.68 -8.37
CA LEU A 61 -8.54 10.42 -9.11
C LEU A 61 -9.63 10.48 -10.20
N PRO A 62 -9.28 10.17 -11.46
CA PRO A 62 -10.26 10.04 -12.54
C PRO A 62 -11.37 9.03 -12.20
N LYS A 63 -12.59 9.27 -12.69
CA LYS A 63 -13.76 8.43 -12.37
C LYS A 63 -13.60 6.98 -12.82
N ASP A 64 -13.05 6.76 -14.01
CA ASP A 64 -12.71 5.43 -14.54
C ASP A 64 -11.72 4.69 -13.64
N THR A 65 -10.76 5.40 -13.05
CA THR A 65 -9.84 4.82 -12.05
C THR A 65 -10.58 4.41 -10.79
N LEU A 66 -11.50 5.24 -10.29
CA LEU A 66 -12.32 4.92 -9.11
C LEU A 66 -13.28 3.74 -9.39
N GLU A 67 -13.85 3.65 -10.59
CA GLU A 67 -14.69 2.52 -11.00
C GLU A 67 -13.91 1.20 -11.03
N ILE A 68 -12.65 1.23 -11.48
CA ILE A 68 -11.75 0.06 -11.43
C ILE A 68 -11.35 -0.29 -10.01
N LEU A 69 -11.08 0.72 -9.16
CA LEU A 69 -10.71 0.52 -7.77
C LEU A 69 -11.87 -0.01 -6.92
N GLY A 70 -13.11 0.30 -7.28
CA GLY A 70 -14.31 -0.19 -6.61
C GLY A 70 -14.63 0.56 -5.31
N PRO A 71 -15.43 -0.03 -4.42
CA PRO A 71 -15.87 0.61 -3.18
C PRO A 71 -14.72 0.72 -2.18
N GLY A 72 -14.32 1.95 -1.87
CA GLY A 72 -13.26 2.23 -0.91
C GLY A 72 -13.15 3.72 -0.61
N ASP A 73 -12.22 4.05 0.28
CA ASP A 73 -11.76 5.42 0.48
C ASP A 73 -10.35 5.53 -0.11
N PHE A 74 -10.13 6.55 -0.95
CA PHE A 74 -8.91 6.70 -1.72
C PHE A 74 -8.36 8.12 -1.59
N LEU A 75 -7.05 8.22 -1.42
CA LEU A 75 -6.32 9.48 -1.42
C LEU A 75 -5.16 9.38 -2.40
N LEU A 76 -5.05 10.36 -3.29
CA LEU A 76 -3.83 10.64 -4.03
C LEU A 76 -3.44 12.09 -3.74
N ARG A 77 -2.25 12.27 -3.16
CA ARG A 77 -1.77 13.60 -2.76
C ARG A 77 -0.29 13.75 -3.12
N LEU A 78 0.03 14.85 -3.79
CA LEU A 78 1.40 15.25 -4.09
C LEU A 78 1.93 16.09 -2.93
N TYR A 79 2.96 15.59 -2.25
CA TYR A 79 3.68 16.33 -1.22
C TYR A 79 4.96 16.93 -1.77
N ARG A 80 5.11 18.24 -1.61
CA ARG A 80 6.33 18.98 -1.94
C ARG A 80 7.10 19.30 -0.67
N TYR A 81 8.42 19.08 -0.69
CA TYR A 81 9.27 19.45 0.43
C TYR A 81 9.45 20.97 0.46
N ALA A 82 8.86 21.64 1.44
CA ALA A 82 9.16 23.02 1.76
C ALA A 82 10.56 23.07 2.36
N SER A 83 11.56 23.40 1.54
CA SER A 83 12.87 23.78 2.08
C SER A 83 12.66 24.98 3.00
N PRO A 84 13.24 24.98 4.23
CA PRO A 84 13.38 26.21 4.99
C PRO A 84 13.95 27.26 4.04
N GLN A 85 13.28 28.41 3.96
CA GLN A 85 13.62 29.46 3.01
C GLN A 85 15.13 29.71 3.06
N ASN A 86 15.75 29.74 1.89
CA ASN A 86 16.99 30.51 1.71
C ASN A 86 16.79 31.83 2.47
N GLU A 87 17.64 32.09 3.46
CA GLU A 87 17.90 33.44 3.93
C GLU A 87 17.98 34.36 2.71
N SER A 88 17.28 35.49 2.77
CA SER A 88 17.21 36.50 1.70
C SER A 88 18.52 36.57 0.91
N PRO A 89 18.50 36.43 -0.42
CA PRO A 89 19.70 36.70 -1.20
C PRO A 89 20.05 38.16 -0.98
N GLY A 90 21.07 38.42 -0.17
CA GLY A 90 21.79 39.69 -0.23
C GLY A 90 22.10 39.95 -1.70
N ASN A 91 21.67 41.11 -2.18
CA ASN A 91 21.73 41.55 -3.57
C ASN A 91 23.06 41.17 -4.25
N ASN A 92 23.10 40.06 -4.98
CA ASN A 92 24.23 39.71 -5.83
C ASN A 92 23.69 39.15 -7.16
N PRO A 93 23.64 39.96 -8.24
CA PRO A 93 22.87 39.64 -9.44
C PRO A 93 23.58 38.69 -10.43
N SER A 94 24.45 37.78 -9.98
CA SER A 94 25.38 37.07 -10.89
C SER A 94 25.46 35.54 -10.72
N ARG A 95 24.42 34.87 -10.19
CA ARG A 95 24.34 33.40 -10.20
C ARG A 95 22.97 32.90 -10.63
N ASP A 96 22.90 32.49 -11.89
CA ASP A 96 22.06 31.43 -12.45
C ASP A 96 20.66 31.26 -11.82
N VAL A 97 19.77 32.20 -12.14
CA VAL A 97 18.34 32.14 -11.79
C VAL A 97 17.63 30.92 -12.42
N SER A 98 18.24 30.29 -13.44
CA SER A 98 17.73 29.09 -14.12
C SER A 98 17.85 27.79 -13.32
N ALA A 99 18.77 27.69 -12.34
CA ALA A 99 18.93 26.48 -11.51
C ALA A 99 17.95 26.43 -10.32
N LYS A 100 17.44 27.58 -9.87
CA LYS A 100 16.62 27.70 -8.65
C LYS A 100 15.16 27.27 -8.85
N ALA A 101 14.63 27.39 -10.07
CA ALA A 101 13.26 26.96 -10.39
C ALA A 101 13.14 25.44 -10.64
N ALA A 102 14.23 24.77 -11.00
CA ALA A 102 14.29 23.31 -11.12
C ALA A 102 14.36 22.58 -9.76
N SER A 103 14.67 23.32 -8.69
CA SER A 103 14.90 22.82 -7.33
C SER A 103 13.64 22.68 -6.46
N ALA A 104 12.51 23.27 -6.85
CA ALA A 104 11.27 23.19 -6.05
C ALA A 104 10.45 21.90 -6.29
N ASN A 105 10.61 21.26 -7.46
CA ASN A 105 10.03 19.96 -7.79
C ASN A 105 11.01 18.78 -7.52
N ASP A 106 12.19 19.05 -6.94
CA ASP A 106 13.27 18.06 -6.82
C ASP A 106 13.03 17.01 -5.73
N ARG A 107 12.04 17.22 -4.87
CA ARG A 107 11.78 16.34 -3.72
C ARG A 107 10.34 15.89 -3.61
N ASP A 108 9.60 15.95 -4.69
CA ASP A 108 8.18 15.62 -4.67
C ASP A 108 7.95 14.14 -4.36
N VAL A 109 6.94 13.88 -3.53
CA VAL A 109 6.48 12.52 -3.19
C VAL A 109 4.98 12.41 -3.38
N ASP A 110 4.56 11.50 -4.26
CA ASP A 110 3.16 11.10 -4.38
C ASP A 110 2.84 10.09 -3.28
N LEU A 111 1.87 10.44 -2.43
CA LEU A 111 1.22 9.50 -1.51
C LEU A 111 -0.07 9.01 -2.13
N PHE A 112 -0.16 7.69 -2.31
CA PHE A 112 -1.41 7.01 -2.64
C PHE A 112 -1.80 6.08 -1.50
N VAL A 113 -3.02 6.24 -1.00
CA VAL A 113 -3.62 5.34 0.00
C VAL A 113 -4.95 4.84 -0.57
N ALA A 114 -5.08 3.52 -0.62
CA ALA A 114 -6.32 2.85 -1.02
C ALA A 114 -6.82 2.01 0.14
N TYR A 115 -7.79 2.51 0.89
CA TYR A 115 -8.40 1.83 2.01
C TYR A 115 -9.71 1.16 1.59
N PHE A 116 -9.84 -0.11 1.92
CA PHE A 116 -11.04 -0.90 1.66
C PHE A 116 -11.67 -1.26 2.99
N PRO A 117 -12.89 -0.77 3.30
CA PRO A 117 -13.59 -1.12 4.55
C PRO A 117 -14.06 -2.58 4.57
N SER A 118 -14.20 -3.21 3.40
CA SER A 118 -14.51 -4.63 3.25
C SER A 118 -13.77 -5.15 2.03
N GLN A 119 -13.24 -6.37 2.13
CA GLN A 119 -12.67 -7.09 0.99
C GLN A 119 -13.45 -8.39 0.71
N ARG A 120 -14.77 -8.35 0.93
CA ARG A 120 -15.71 -9.40 0.48
C ARG A 120 -16.08 -9.19 -0.99
N ALA A 121 -16.57 -10.25 -1.64
CA ALA A 121 -17.25 -10.18 -2.94
C ALA A 121 -16.49 -9.56 -4.15
N GLY A 122 -15.16 -9.59 -4.18
CA GLY A 122 -14.36 -9.21 -5.36
C GLY A 122 -13.49 -7.97 -5.16
N ASP A 123 -13.73 -7.21 -4.10
CA ASP A 123 -13.01 -5.97 -3.77
C ASP A 123 -11.71 -6.27 -3.03
N THR A 124 -10.72 -6.88 -3.71
CA THR A 124 -9.44 -7.23 -3.08
C THR A 124 -8.33 -6.27 -3.46
N ILE A 125 -7.53 -5.87 -2.48
CA ILE A 125 -6.33 -5.09 -2.72
C ILE A 125 -5.34 -5.93 -3.53
N HIS A 126 -4.87 -5.37 -4.65
CA HIS A 126 -3.85 -5.99 -5.50
C HIS A 126 -2.57 -5.18 -5.54
N SER A 127 -1.47 -5.85 -5.89
CA SER A 127 -0.20 -5.17 -6.05
C SER A 127 -0.24 -4.15 -7.20
N PRO A 128 0.53 -3.06 -7.11
CA PRO A 128 0.64 -2.09 -8.21
C PRO A 128 1.14 -2.72 -9.52
N ARG A 129 1.76 -3.91 -9.49
CA ARG A 129 2.16 -4.63 -10.71
C ARG A 129 1.00 -4.87 -11.68
N ASN A 130 -0.22 -4.95 -11.17
CA ASN A 130 -1.40 -5.21 -12.01
C ASN A 130 -1.94 -3.92 -12.66
N CYS A 131 -1.65 -2.74 -12.08
CA CYS A 131 -2.13 -1.44 -12.58
C CYS A 131 -1.06 -0.65 -13.33
N LEU A 132 0.22 -0.82 -12.98
CA LEU A 132 1.35 -0.12 -13.60
C LEU A 132 1.43 -0.31 -15.12
N PRO A 133 1.26 -1.54 -15.68
CA PRO A 133 1.33 -1.74 -17.13
C PRO A 133 0.25 -0.97 -17.90
N GLY A 134 -0.97 -0.86 -17.36
CA GLY A 134 -2.07 -0.12 -17.98
C GLY A 134 -1.81 1.38 -18.12
N ALA A 135 -1.00 1.96 -17.22
CA ALA A 135 -0.55 3.36 -17.28
C ALA A 135 0.74 3.57 -18.11
N GLY A 136 1.27 2.49 -18.70
CA GLY A 136 2.50 2.48 -19.49
C GLY A 136 3.80 2.40 -18.67
N TRP A 137 3.73 2.05 -17.39
CA TRP A 137 4.89 1.86 -16.51
C TRP A 137 5.29 0.39 -16.44
N SER A 138 6.59 0.10 -16.58
CA SER A 138 7.15 -1.24 -16.41
C SER A 138 8.12 -1.31 -15.24
N PRO A 139 8.13 -2.40 -14.46
CA PRO A 139 9.13 -2.60 -13.42
C PRO A 139 10.50 -2.89 -14.03
N LEU A 140 11.51 -2.10 -13.65
CA LEU A 140 12.90 -2.26 -14.05
C LEU A 140 13.73 -2.93 -12.95
N GLU A 141 13.41 -2.63 -11.69
CA GLU A 141 13.97 -3.30 -10.52
C GLU A 141 12.86 -3.60 -9.52
N SER A 142 12.94 -4.73 -8.83
CA SER A 142 12.02 -5.10 -7.76
C SER A 142 12.79 -5.75 -6.61
N LYS A 143 12.80 -5.12 -5.45
CA LYS A 143 13.40 -5.64 -4.21
C LYS A 143 12.41 -5.51 -3.05
N ARG A 144 12.74 -6.16 -1.92
CA ARG A 144 12.10 -5.90 -0.62
C ARG A 144 13.06 -5.16 0.27
N ILE A 145 12.54 -4.22 1.04
CA ILE A 145 13.27 -3.48 2.06
C ILE A 145 12.51 -3.55 3.38
N THR A 146 13.19 -3.19 4.46
CA THR A 146 12.57 -3.03 5.78
C THR A 146 12.41 -1.56 6.07
N ILE A 147 11.19 -1.13 6.41
CA ILE A 147 10.91 0.21 6.88
C ILE A 147 10.93 0.17 8.41
N SER A 148 11.72 1.07 9.01
CA SER A 148 11.83 1.26 10.45
C SER A 148 11.45 2.68 10.79
N VAL A 149 10.45 2.83 11.66
CA VAL A 149 9.95 4.14 12.12
C VAL A 149 9.99 4.15 13.65
N PRO A 150 10.44 5.26 14.28
CA PRO A 150 10.46 5.37 15.74
C PRO A 150 9.09 5.04 16.37
N GLY A 151 9.10 4.30 17.48
CA GLY A 151 7.89 3.95 18.22
C GLY A 151 7.05 2.82 17.62
N ARG A 152 7.54 2.12 16.59
CA ARG A 152 6.83 1.02 15.93
C ARG A 152 7.75 -0.14 15.58
N ALA A 153 7.20 -1.36 15.52
CA ALA A 153 7.90 -2.50 14.96
C ALA A 153 8.22 -2.29 13.47
N SER A 154 9.43 -2.64 13.07
CA SER A 154 9.83 -2.61 11.66
C SER A 154 8.99 -3.58 10.83
N PHE A 155 8.74 -3.24 9.57
CA PHE A 155 7.92 -4.05 8.67
C PHE A 155 8.49 -4.07 7.24
N PRO A 156 8.23 -5.13 6.47
CA PRO A 156 8.71 -5.23 5.09
C PRO A 156 7.86 -4.39 4.14
N ALA A 157 8.52 -3.77 3.15
CA ALA A 157 7.90 -3.08 2.02
C ALA A 157 8.53 -3.52 0.70
N ASN A 158 7.81 -3.35 -0.41
CA ASN A 158 8.38 -3.50 -1.75
C ASN A 158 9.05 -2.19 -2.18
N ARG A 159 10.20 -2.29 -2.84
CA ARG A 159 10.93 -1.18 -3.44
C ARG A 159 11.15 -1.44 -4.91
N TYR A 160 10.47 -0.68 -5.77
CA TYR A 160 10.56 -0.82 -7.23
C TYR A 160 11.18 0.40 -7.85
N VAL A 161 12.00 0.18 -8.89
CA VAL A 161 12.27 1.20 -9.90
C VAL A 161 11.39 0.89 -11.09
N ILE A 162 10.54 1.84 -11.49
CA ILE A 162 9.65 1.70 -12.64
C ILE A 162 10.06 2.69 -13.74
N GLY A 163 9.74 2.37 -14.99
CA GLY A 163 10.04 3.22 -16.13
C GLY A 163 8.91 3.36 -17.14
N LYS A 164 8.83 4.54 -17.77
CA LYS A 164 7.95 4.86 -18.88
C LYS A 164 8.73 5.72 -19.88
N GLY A 165 9.13 5.13 -21.01
CA GLY A 165 10.07 5.79 -21.93
C GLY A 165 11.40 6.14 -21.24
N VAL A 166 11.72 7.44 -21.17
CA VAL A 166 12.93 7.96 -20.48
C VAL A 166 12.70 8.25 -19.00
N GLU A 167 11.44 8.30 -18.55
CA GLU A 167 11.10 8.60 -17.17
C GLU A 167 11.37 7.40 -16.28
N ARG A 168 11.85 7.68 -15.07
CA ARG A 168 12.09 6.69 -14.02
C ARG A 168 11.47 7.19 -12.73
N GLN A 169 10.90 6.27 -11.96
CA GLN A 169 10.37 6.55 -10.63
C GLN A 169 10.82 5.47 -9.67
N LEU A 170 11.05 5.86 -8.42
CA LEU A 170 11.21 4.95 -7.30
C LEU A 170 9.87 4.85 -6.57
N VAL A 171 9.44 3.62 -6.28
CA VAL A 171 8.16 3.32 -5.62
C VAL A 171 8.43 2.47 -4.40
N LEU A 172 7.97 2.91 -3.24
CA LEU A 172 7.79 2.03 -2.09
C LEU A 172 6.30 1.75 -1.92
N TYR A 173 5.94 0.49 -1.65
CA TYR A 173 4.57 0.17 -1.27
C TYR A 173 4.49 -1.04 -0.33
N TRP A 174 3.45 -1.03 0.50
CA TRP A 174 3.13 -2.09 1.43
C TRP A 174 1.62 -2.17 1.65
N TYR A 175 1.17 -3.32 2.14
CA TYR A 175 -0.19 -3.53 2.62
C TYR A 175 -0.23 -3.29 4.12
N TRP A 176 -1.31 -2.71 4.59
CA TRP A 176 -1.49 -2.34 5.99
C TRP A 176 -2.88 -2.74 6.48
N ALA A 177 -2.92 -3.54 7.53
CA ALA A 177 -4.17 -3.89 8.20
C ALA A 177 -3.84 -4.30 9.63
N HIS A 178 -4.70 -3.91 10.57
CA HIS A 178 -4.63 -4.36 11.96
C HIS A 178 -3.24 -4.19 12.58
N ASP A 179 -2.69 -2.97 12.48
CA ASP A 179 -1.37 -2.60 13.00
C ASP A 179 -0.15 -3.31 12.35
N ARG A 180 -0.37 -3.97 11.21
CA ARG A 180 0.64 -4.82 10.56
C ARG A 180 0.90 -4.41 9.11
N GLY A 181 2.18 -4.15 8.82
CA GLY A 181 2.68 -3.95 7.46
C GLY A 181 3.22 -5.24 6.83
N VAL A 182 2.83 -5.53 5.59
CA VAL A 182 3.41 -6.63 4.79
C VAL A 182 3.74 -6.21 3.37
N ALA A 183 4.76 -6.83 2.77
CA ALA A 183 5.13 -6.60 1.38
C ALA A 183 4.46 -7.60 0.40
N SER A 184 4.06 -8.78 0.87
CA SER A 184 3.54 -9.83 -0.02
C SER A 184 2.01 -9.78 -0.10
N GLU A 185 1.47 -9.71 -1.32
CA GLU A 185 0.02 -9.84 -1.55
C GLU A 185 -0.51 -11.18 -1.00
N TYR A 186 0.28 -12.25 -1.08
CA TYR A 186 -0.10 -13.55 -0.53
C TYR A 186 -0.21 -13.52 1.01
N TRP A 187 0.72 -12.85 1.69
CA TRP A 187 0.63 -12.70 3.15
C TRP A 187 -0.50 -11.75 3.54
N ALA A 188 -0.74 -10.69 2.75
CA ALA A 188 -1.89 -9.81 2.95
C ALA A 188 -3.21 -10.61 2.87
N LYS A 189 -3.38 -11.48 1.85
CA LYS A 189 -4.55 -12.35 1.72
C LYS A 189 -4.65 -13.40 2.82
N PHE A 190 -3.54 -14.01 3.23
CA PHE A 190 -3.55 -14.96 4.34
C PHE A 190 -4.03 -14.31 5.64
N HIS A 191 -3.47 -13.14 5.97
CA HIS A 191 -3.87 -12.38 7.14
C HIS A 191 -5.30 -11.87 7.06
N LEU A 192 -5.75 -11.43 5.88
CA LEU A 192 -7.13 -11.06 5.64
C LEU A 192 -8.10 -12.18 6.04
N VAL A 193 -7.82 -13.43 5.64
CA VAL A 193 -8.63 -14.60 5.99
C VAL A 193 -8.58 -14.88 7.49
N ALA A 194 -7.38 -14.87 8.08
CA ALA A 194 -7.20 -15.12 9.51
C ALA A 194 -7.92 -14.08 10.38
N ASP A 195 -7.78 -12.80 10.04
CA ASP A 195 -8.39 -11.69 10.75
C ASP A 195 -9.91 -11.66 10.52
N SER A 196 -10.41 -12.02 9.34
CA SER A 196 -11.86 -12.17 9.10
C SER A 196 -12.49 -13.19 10.04
N ILE A 197 -11.78 -14.29 10.34
CA ILE A 197 -12.25 -15.33 11.26
C ILE A 197 -12.15 -14.86 12.72
N ARG A 198 -11.04 -14.21 13.09
CA ARG A 198 -10.73 -13.84 14.47
C ARG A 198 -11.44 -12.55 14.93
N MET A 199 -11.53 -11.57 14.05
CA MET A 199 -11.94 -10.19 14.33
C MET A 199 -13.28 -9.84 13.67
N ASN A 200 -13.82 -10.70 12.81
CA ASN A 200 -15.06 -10.47 12.07
C ASN A 200 -15.04 -9.18 11.22
N ARG A 201 -13.86 -8.86 10.65
CA ARG A 201 -13.63 -7.71 9.75
C ARG A 201 -12.54 -8.05 8.74
N SER A 202 -12.57 -7.37 7.60
CA SER A 202 -11.69 -7.66 6.44
C SER A 202 -11.11 -6.40 5.82
N ASP A 203 -11.09 -5.29 6.55
CA ASP A 203 -10.56 -4.04 6.05
C ASP A 203 -9.03 -4.02 6.03
N GLY A 204 -8.50 -3.12 5.21
CA GLY A 204 -7.08 -2.91 5.05
C GLY A 204 -6.79 -1.87 3.99
N ALA A 205 -5.53 -1.52 3.82
CA ALA A 205 -5.11 -0.55 2.82
C ALA A 205 -3.85 -0.97 2.07
N LEU A 206 -3.70 -0.44 0.86
CA LEU A 206 -2.42 -0.31 0.19
C LEU A 206 -1.90 1.11 0.37
N ILE A 207 -0.66 1.23 0.83
CA ILE A 207 0.06 2.51 0.89
C ILE A 207 1.16 2.44 -0.15
N ARG A 208 1.25 3.46 -0.98
CA ARG A 208 2.30 3.64 -1.96
C ARG A 208 2.85 5.06 -1.87
N VAL A 209 4.16 5.16 -1.75
CA VAL A 209 4.90 6.43 -1.87
C VAL A 209 5.80 6.37 -3.10
N THR A 210 5.75 7.39 -3.94
CA THR A 210 6.46 7.41 -5.23
C THR A 210 7.19 8.73 -5.41
N THR A 211 8.41 8.69 -5.93
CA THR A 211 9.18 9.89 -6.30
C THR A 211 9.76 9.70 -7.69
N PRO A 212 9.88 10.78 -8.49
CA PRO A 212 10.74 10.77 -9.67
C PRO A 212 12.17 10.35 -9.30
N LEU A 213 12.81 9.61 -10.22
CA LEU A 213 14.24 9.29 -10.19
C LEU A 213 14.89 9.94 -11.41
N LYS A 214 15.57 11.07 -11.21
CA LYS A 214 16.11 11.87 -12.32
C LYS A 214 17.33 11.21 -12.95
N ARG A 215 17.61 11.58 -14.21
CA ARG A 215 18.80 11.12 -14.91
C ARG A 215 20.05 11.62 -14.19
N GLY A 216 20.89 10.70 -13.73
CA GLY A 216 22.11 11.01 -12.98
C GLY A 216 21.90 11.22 -11.47
N GLU A 217 20.66 11.12 -10.98
CA GLU A 217 20.38 11.12 -9.55
C GLU A 217 20.82 9.80 -8.92
N ASN A 218 21.46 9.88 -7.75
CA ASN A 218 21.80 8.70 -6.97
C ASN A 218 20.50 8.09 -6.38
N ALA A 219 20.24 6.82 -6.68
CA ALA A 219 19.09 6.09 -6.16
C ALA A 219 18.98 6.15 -4.62
N ASN A 220 20.10 6.25 -3.91
CA ASN A 220 20.11 6.40 -2.45
C ASN A 220 19.43 7.70 -1.99
N MET A 221 19.55 8.79 -2.75
CA MET A 221 18.88 10.06 -2.40
C MET A 221 17.36 9.96 -2.56
N ALA A 222 16.90 9.22 -3.57
CA ALA A 222 15.47 8.93 -3.75
C ALA A 222 14.96 7.99 -2.64
N ASP A 223 15.76 7.01 -2.22
CA ASP A 223 15.45 6.15 -1.08
C ASP A 223 15.32 6.95 0.22
N GLU A 224 16.30 7.80 0.53
CA GLU A 224 16.27 8.67 1.71
C GLU A 224 15.05 9.58 1.71
N ARG A 225 14.68 10.14 0.56
CA ARG A 225 13.47 10.95 0.40
C ARG A 225 12.20 10.17 0.74
N LEU A 226 12.01 8.99 0.15
CA LEU A 226 10.82 8.17 0.39
C LEU A 226 10.78 7.63 1.82
N LEU A 227 11.92 7.23 2.38
CA LEU A 227 12.00 6.75 3.77
C LEU A 227 11.75 7.87 4.78
N SER A 228 12.29 9.07 4.54
CA SER A 228 12.02 10.27 5.36
C SER A 228 10.53 10.63 5.35
N PHE A 229 9.91 10.63 4.17
CA PHE A 229 8.48 10.87 4.04
C PHE A 229 7.62 9.76 4.69
N ALA A 230 7.97 8.48 4.48
CA ALA A 230 7.29 7.37 5.13
C ALA A 230 7.37 7.46 6.66
N GLY A 231 8.48 7.96 7.21
CA GLY A 231 8.63 8.24 8.64
C GLY A 231 7.65 9.28 9.19
N GLN A 232 7.12 10.18 8.35
CA GLN A 232 6.08 11.14 8.73
C GLN A 232 4.66 10.55 8.60
N VAL A 233 4.43 9.71 7.59
CA VAL A 233 3.11 9.13 7.29
C VAL A 233 2.76 7.95 8.18
N VAL A 234 3.68 7.01 8.37
CA VAL A 234 3.42 5.75 9.10
C VAL A 234 2.89 5.98 10.53
N PRO A 235 3.41 6.92 11.34
CA PRO A 235 2.92 7.14 12.69
C PRO A 235 1.46 7.58 12.77
N ILE A 236 0.93 8.22 11.71
CA ILE A 236 -0.44 8.74 11.70
C ILE A 236 -1.44 7.79 11.02
N LEU A 237 -0.98 6.71 10.37
CA LEU A 237 -1.84 5.80 9.62
C LEU A 237 -2.96 5.19 10.47
N ASP A 238 -2.74 4.96 11.76
CA ASP A 238 -3.73 4.30 12.63
C ASP A 238 -4.99 5.14 12.88
N ASN A 239 -4.93 6.46 12.67
CA ASN A 239 -6.12 7.31 12.72
C ASN A 239 -7.05 7.08 11.52
N TYR A 240 -6.49 6.56 10.43
CA TYR A 240 -7.17 6.36 9.15
C TYR A 240 -7.36 4.88 8.81
N ILE A 241 -6.55 3.99 9.34
CA ILE A 241 -6.63 2.54 9.10
C ILE A 241 -6.75 1.88 10.46
N PRO A 242 -7.92 1.35 10.85
CA PRO A 242 -8.13 0.90 12.21
C PRO A 242 -7.27 -0.33 12.55
N ARG A 243 -6.72 -0.32 13.77
CA ARG A 243 -5.97 -1.43 14.37
C ARG A 243 -6.84 -2.66 14.63
#